data_AF-J0WUJ0-F1
#
_entry.id   AF-J0WUJ0-F1
#
_cell.length_a   1.000
_cell.length_b   1.000
_cell.length_c   1.000
_cell.angle_alpha   90.00
_cell.angle_beta   90.00
_cell.angle_gamma   90.00
#
_symmetry.space_group_name_H-M   'P 1'
#
loop_
_entity.id
_entity.type
_entity.pdbx_description
1 polymer ?
#
loop_
_entity_poly.entity_id
_entity_poly.type
_entity_poly.pdbx_seq_one_letter_code
_entity_poly.pdbx_strand_id
1 'polypeptide(L)'
;MGDPELWKISRIQRNTLWWGISKRTNSPHRCPHCNLELLTGETPGFCCGPQGEKLHDVPALPPLPEEFSTFLNDPRLSSLSRLLNLIYTFAQLESTHKFPSFGNMPAHFAVEGKIFHR
;
A
#
# COMPACT_ATOMS: atom_id res chain seq x y z
N MET A 1 23.93 32.32 -7.47
CA MET A 1 22.86 32.04 -8.45
C MET A 1 22.65 30.54 -8.44
N GLY A 2 21.67 30.06 -7.67
CA GLY A 2 21.35 28.64 -7.58
C GLY A 2 20.49 28.23 -8.78
N ASP A 3 20.85 27.12 -9.40
CA ASP A 3 20.16 26.49 -10.52
C ASP A 3 18.66 26.27 -10.17
N PRO A 4 17.69 26.71 -10.99
CA PRO A 4 16.29 26.42 -10.72
C PRO A 4 16.08 24.92 -10.85
N GLU A 5 15.84 24.24 -9.72
CA GLU A 5 15.55 22.81 -9.65
C GLU A 5 14.50 22.43 -10.70
N LEU A 6 14.99 21.83 -11.79
CA LEU A 6 14.18 21.38 -12.91
C LEU A 6 13.33 20.21 -12.45
N TRP A 7 12.04 20.45 -12.24
CA TRP A 7 11.04 19.39 -12.11
C TRP A 7 11.14 18.46 -13.34
N LYS A 8 11.52 17.20 -13.11
CA LYS A 8 11.59 16.16 -14.15
C LYS A 8 10.33 15.31 -14.08
N ILE A 9 9.66 15.16 -15.22
CA ILE A 9 8.50 14.27 -15.36
C ILE A 9 9.00 12.84 -15.60
N SER A 10 8.82 11.96 -14.62
CA SER A 10 9.16 10.54 -14.70
C SER A 10 8.03 9.71 -15.33
N ARG A 11 8.39 8.56 -15.91
CA ARG A 11 7.40 7.54 -16.28
C ARG A 11 7.02 6.76 -15.02
N ILE A 12 5.72 6.71 -14.70
CA ILE A 12 5.23 5.92 -13.55
C ILE A 12 5.58 4.44 -13.78
N GLN A 13 6.40 3.87 -12.90
CA GLN A 13 6.74 2.45 -12.95
C GLN A 13 5.48 1.64 -12.62
N ARG A 14 5.07 0.74 -13.51
CA ARG A 14 3.93 -0.15 -13.22
C ARG A 14 4.34 -1.10 -12.10
N ASN A 15 3.63 -1.02 -10.97
CA ASN A 15 3.85 -1.95 -9.89
C ASN A 15 3.51 -3.36 -10.37
N THR A 16 4.42 -4.31 -10.17
CA THR A 16 4.24 -5.70 -10.63
C THR A 16 4.00 -6.64 -9.47
N LEU A 17 3.64 -6.14 -8.30
CA LEU A 17 3.33 -6.95 -7.13
C LEU A 17 1.89 -7.46 -7.23
N TRP A 18 1.71 -8.77 -7.06
CA TRP A 18 0.41 -9.45 -7.05
C TRP A 18 0.29 -10.27 -5.77
N TRP A 19 -0.90 -10.30 -5.19
CA TRP A 19 -1.24 -11.15 -4.06
C TRP A 19 -1.67 -12.54 -4.52
N GLY A 20 -1.35 -13.57 -3.72
CA GLY A 20 -1.97 -14.89 -3.84
C GLY A 20 -1.52 -15.74 -5.03
N ILE A 21 -0.69 -15.21 -5.95
CA ILE A 21 -0.17 -15.94 -7.12
C ILE A 21 1.35 -15.81 -7.19
N SER A 22 2.03 -16.94 -7.33
CA SER A 22 3.47 -17.00 -7.56
C SER A 22 3.78 -16.66 -9.01
N LYS A 23 4.56 -15.60 -9.27
CA LYS A 23 5.00 -15.25 -10.63
C LYS A 23 5.84 -16.34 -11.31
N ARG A 24 6.54 -17.18 -10.53
CA ARG A 24 7.43 -18.21 -11.09
C ARG A 24 6.67 -19.43 -11.57
N THR A 25 5.60 -19.79 -10.85
CA THR A 25 4.90 -21.08 -11.03
C THR A 25 3.43 -20.92 -11.41
N ASN A 26 2.90 -19.70 -11.40
CA ASN A 26 1.48 -19.37 -11.60
C ASN A 26 0.53 -20.19 -10.71
N SER A 27 1.01 -20.62 -9.54
CA SER A 27 0.27 -21.39 -8.55
C SER A 27 -0.18 -20.51 -7.39
N PRO A 28 -1.19 -20.94 -6.60
CA PRO A 28 -1.53 -20.28 -5.35
C PRO A 28 -0.28 -20.09 -4.48
N HIS A 29 -0.06 -18.85 -4.04
CA HIS A 29 1.07 -18.48 -3.20
C HIS A 29 0.55 -18.16 -1.80
N ARG A 30 0.63 -19.16 -0.92
CA ARG A 30 0.04 -19.10 0.42
C ARG A 30 1.02 -19.60 1.48
N CYS A 31 0.88 -19.10 2.70
CA CYS A 31 1.59 -19.64 3.85
C CYS A 31 1.09 -21.07 4.14
N PRO A 32 1.97 -22.07 4.32
CA PRO A 32 1.56 -23.44 4.62
C PRO A 32 0.99 -23.63 6.04
N HIS A 33 1.20 -22.64 6.93
CA HIS A 33 0.78 -22.73 8.33
C HIS A 33 -0.59 -22.07 8.57
N CYS A 34 -0.79 -20.85 8.09
CA CYS A 34 -2.03 -20.09 8.28
C CYS A 34 -2.88 -19.93 7.01
N ASN A 35 -2.40 -20.41 5.86
CA ASN A 35 -3.08 -20.33 4.56
C ASN A 35 -3.36 -18.91 4.03
N LEU A 36 -2.75 -17.88 4.63
CA LEU A 36 -2.82 -16.50 4.13
C LEU A 36 -2.12 -16.38 2.77
N GLU A 37 -2.70 -15.58 1.88
CA GLU A 37 -2.11 -15.25 0.59
C GLU A 37 -0.87 -14.37 0.77
N LEU A 38 0.22 -14.79 0.14
CA LEU A 38 1.51 -14.13 0.21
C LEU A 38 1.70 -13.21 -1.01
N LEU A 39 2.34 -12.07 -0.81
CA LEU A 39 2.71 -11.16 -1.87
C LEU A 39 3.79 -11.79 -2.76
N THR A 40 3.86 -11.35 -4.02
CA THR A 40 4.93 -11.76 -4.93
C THR A 40 6.32 -11.55 -4.30
N GLY A 41 7.06 -12.64 -4.10
CA GLY A 41 8.43 -12.61 -3.57
C GLY A 41 8.52 -12.79 -2.04
N GLU A 42 7.40 -12.78 -1.32
CA GLU A 42 7.39 -13.19 0.08
C GLU A 42 7.68 -14.68 0.21
N THR A 43 8.37 -15.06 1.26
CA THR A 43 8.58 -16.48 1.58
C THR A 43 7.57 -16.92 2.64
N PRO A 44 7.24 -18.22 2.75
CA PRO A 44 6.44 -18.74 3.85
C PRO A 44 6.89 -18.31 5.25
N GLY A 45 8.22 -18.18 5.43
CA GLY A 45 8.83 -17.73 6.68
C GLY A 45 8.58 -16.27 7.02
N PHE A 46 8.20 -15.44 6.05
CA PHE A 46 7.80 -14.04 6.31
C PHE A 46 6.51 -13.96 7.11
N CYS A 47 5.54 -14.84 6.84
CA CYS A 47 4.21 -14.76 7.46
C CYS A 47 4.16 -15.36 8.87
N CYS A 48 4.57 -16.61 9.05
CA CYS A 48 4.50 -17.30 10.34
C CYS A 48 5.88 -17.64 10.92
N GLY A 49 6.96 -17.04 10.43
CA GLY A 49 8.31 -17.45 10.78
C GLY A 49 8.73 -18.79 10.14
N PRO A 50 10.01 -19.17 10.24
CA PRO A 50 10.48 -20.47 9.79
C PRO A 50 9.68 -21.60 10.46
N GLN A 51 9.13 -22.52 9.67
CA GLN A 51 8.32 -23.65 10.17
C GLN A 51 7.13 -23.27 11.06
N GLY A 52 6.61 -22.03 10.96
CA GLY A 52 5.45 -21.61 11.73
C GLY A 52 5.76 -21.22 13.17
N GLU A 53 7.02 -20.98 13.52
CA GLU A 53 7.46 -20.57 14.87
C GLU A 53 6.62 -19.43 15.46
N LYS A 54 6.18 -18.48 14.62
CA LYS A 54 5.44 -17.28 15.00
C LYS A 54 3.92 -17.43 14.91
N LEU A 55 3.40 -18.61 14.57
CA LEU A 55 1.96 -18.81 14.38
C LEU A 55 1.14 -18.51 15.64
N HIS A 56 1.72 -18.75 16.82
CA HIS A 56 1.06 -18.57 18.12
C HIS A 56 1.58 -17.36 18.91
N ASP A 57 2.51 -16.59 18.36
CA ASP A 57 3.07 -15.41 19.03
C ASP A 57 2.04 -14.28 19.14
N VAL A 58 1.02 -14.29 18.26
CA VAL A 58 -0.04 -13.28 18.22
C VAL A 58 -1.38 -13.96 18.49
N PRO A 59 -2.15 -13.53 19.50
CA PRO A 59 -3.50 -14.04 19.70
C PRO A 59 -4.39 -13.70 18.50
N ALA A 60 -5.36 -14.56 18.21
CA ALA A 60 -6.34 -14.27 17.17
C ALA A 60 -7.02 -12.92 17.43
N LEU A 61 -7.24 -12.15 16.37
CA LEU A 61 -8.00 -10.91 16.48
C LEU A 61 -9.41 -11.23 17.02
N PRO A 62 -9.97 -10.38 17.89
CA PRO A 62 -11.36 -10.52 18.29
C PRO A 62 -12.25 -10.46 17.05
N PRO A 63 -13.42 -11.14 17.08
CA PRO A 63 -14.37 -11.03 15.99
C PRO A 63 -14.75 -9.56 15.78
N LEU A 64 -14.96 -9.19 14.52
CA LEU A 64 -15.42 -7.85 14.20
C LEU A 64 -16.79 -7.60 14.87
N PRO A 65 -17.05 -6.37 15.36
CA PRO A 65 -18.36 -6.02 15.88
C PRO A 65 -19.47 -6.27 14.85
N GLU A 66 -20.66 -6.66 15.30
CA GLU A 66 -21.76 -7.08 14.42
C GLU A 66 -22.17 -5.96 13.44
N GLU A 67 -22.01 -4.71 13.83
CA GLU A 67 -22.27 -3.53 13.01
C GLU A 67 -21.45 -3.52 11.71
N PHE A 68 -20.27 -4.15 11.71
CA PHE A 68 -19.41 -4.24 10.53
C PHE A 68 -19.95 -5.20 9.47
N SER A 69 -20.83 -6.15 9.83
CA SER A 69 -21.41 -7.11 8.88
C SER A 69 -22.10 -6.42 7.69
N THR A 70 -22.69 -5.24 7.92
CA THR A 70 -23.35 -4.42 6.90
C THR A 70 -22.35 -3.89 5.85
N PHE A 71 -21.10 -3.62 6.26
CA PHE A 71 -20.08 -3.04 5.40
C PHE A 71 -19.19 -4.10 4.73
N LEU A 72 -18.95 -5.23 5.41
CA LEU A 72 -18.03 -6.27 4.94
C LEU A 72 -18.40 -6.85 3.56
N ASN A 73 -19.69 -6.84 3.23
CA ASN A 73 -20.19 -7.32 1.95
C ASN A 73 -20.48 -6.21 0.93
N ASP A 74 -20.21 -4.93 1.26
CA ASP A 74 -20.42 -3.83 0.32
C ASP A 74 -19.34 -3.89 -0.78
N PRO A 75 -19.70 -4.07 -2.06
CA PRO A 75 -18.74 -4.13 -3.15
C PRO A 75 -17.92 -2.84 -3.31
N ARG A 76 -18.37 -1.73 -2.74
CA ARG A 76 -17.70 -0.43 -2.75
C ARG A 76 -16.72 -0.25 -1.59
N LEU A 77 -16.68 -1.16 -0.61
CA LEU A 77 -15.82 -1.02 0.56
C LEU A 77 -14.35 -0.82 0.18
N SER A 78 -13.85 -1.59 -0.79
CA SER A 78 -12.48 -1.48 -1.29
C SER A 78 -12.22 -0.13 -1.98
N SER A 79 -13.15 0.35 -2.81
CA SER A 79 -12.97 1.62 -3.52
C SER A 79 -13.07 2.83 -2.59
N LEU A 80 -14.01 2.81 -1.65
CA LEU A 80 -14.21 3.87 -0.65
C LEU A 80 -13.06 3.92 0.37
N SER A 81 -12.61 2.77 0.87
CA SER A 81 -11.45 2.71 1.78
C SER A 81 -10.17 3.20 1.10
N ARG A 82 -9.94 2.83 -0.16
CA ARG A 82 -8.80 3.33 -0.94
C ARG A 82 -8.85 4.85 -1.08
N LEU A 83 -10.02 5.42 -1.39
CA LEU A 83 -10.18 6.87 -1.49
C LEU A 83 -9.87 7.56 -0.15
N LEU A 84 -10.41 7.04 0.96
CA LEU A 84 -10.13 7.57 2.29
C LEU A 84 -8.64 7.49 2.65
N ASN A 85 -8.00 6.34 2.40
CA ASN A 85 -6.58 6.16 2.66
C ASN A 85 -5.73 7.13 1.82
N LEU A 86 -6.08 7.36 0.56
CA LEU A 86 -5.40 8.33 -0.30
C LEU A 86 -5.55 9.76 0.22
N ILE A 87 -6.75 10.17 0.64
CA ILE A 87 -7.00 11.49 1.22
C ILE A 87 -6.19 11.66 2.51
N TYR A 88 -6.22 10.66 3.40
CA TYR A 88 -5.50 10.70 4.67
C TYR A 88 -3.99 10.75 4.45
N THR A 89 -3.45 9.91 3.57
CA THR A 89 -2.03 9.91 3.21
C THR A 89 -1.64 11.27 2.63
N PHE A 90 -2.45 11.82 1.71
CA PHE A 90 -2.19 13.12 1.13
C PHE A 90 -2.22 14.24 2.18
N ALA A 91 -3.18 14.22 3.10
CA ALA A 91 -3.27 15.21 4.18
C ALA A 91 -2.10 15.12 5.17
N GLN A 92 -1.51 13.93 5.34
CA GLN A 92 -0.32 13.71 6.15
C GLN A 92 1.00 14.08 5.45
N LEU A 93 0.98 14.28 4.13
CA LEU A 93 2.18 14.71 3.41
C LEU A 93 2.48 16.16 3.76
N GLU A 94 3.39 16.35 4.71
CA GLU A 94 4.02 17.64 4.96
C GLU A 94 5.13 17.87 3.92
N SER A 95 5.15 19.06 3.31
CA SER A 95 6.22 19.46 2.42
C SER A 95 7.23 20.33 3.15
N THR A 96 8.52 20.03 3.00
CA THR A 96 9.61 20.87 3.51
C THR A 96 9.81 22.15 2.69
N HIS A 97 9.24 22.18 1.48
CA HIS A 97 9.34 23.28 0.53
C HIS A 97 7.95 23.80 0.15
N LYS A 98 7.85 25.08 -0.17
CA LYS A 98 6.60 25.68 -0.67
C LYS A 98 6.23 25.05 -2.01
N PHE A 99 4.94 24.78 -2.21
CA PHE A 99 4.45 24.36 -3.53
C PHE A 99 4.74 25.47 -4.56
N PRO A 100 5.13 25.11 -5.80
CA PRO A 100 5.39 26.09 -6.85
C PRO A 100 4.10 26.84 -7.22
N SER A 101 4.17 28.16 -7.34
CA SER A 101 3.05 28.95 -7.88
C SER A 101 3.19 29.05 -9.41
N PHE A 102 2.33 28.36 -10.15
CA PHE A 102 2.21 28.57 -11.60
C PHE A 102 1.09 29.55 -11.88
N GLY A 103 1.38 30.65 -12.59
CA GLY A 103 0.43 31.74 -12.84
C GLY A 103 -0.89 31.34 -13.52
N ASN A 104 -0.89 30.21 -14.26
CA ASN A 104 -2.04 29.65 -14.97
C ASN A 104 -2.24 28.16 -14.61
N MET A 105 -2.47 27.84 -13.34
CA MET A 105 -2.55 26.45 -12.86
C MET A 105 -3.60 25.61 -13.60
N PRO A 106 -3.24 24.43 -14.15
CA PRO A 106 -4.21 23.35 -14.33
C PRO A 106 -4.77 22.97 -12.95
N ALA A 107 -6.05 22.61 -12.87
CA ALA A 107 -6.74 22.27 -11.62
C ALA A 107 -6.13 21.06 -10.85
N HIS A 108 -5.14 20.38 -11.44
CA HIS A 108 -4.51 19.19 -10.91
C HIS A 108 -2.99 19.25 -11.13
N PHE A 109 -2.21 19.00 -10.09
CA PHE A 109 -0.77 18.77 -10.16
C PHE A 109 -0.43 17.47 -9.42
N ALA A 110 0.58 16.74 -9.91
CA ALA A 110 1.10 15.55 -9.26
C ALA A 110 2.45 15.89 -8.64
N VAL A 111 2.64 15.49 -7.38
CA VAL A 111 3.89 15.68 -6.65
C VAL A 111 4.58 14.32 -6.56
N GLU A 112 5.81 14.25 -7.07
CA GLU A 112 6.68 13.09 -6.89
C GLU A 112 7.77 13.48 -5.88
N GLY A 113 7.96 12.66 -4.85
CA GLY A 113 8.92 12.91 -3.77
C GLY A 113 9.56 11.61 -3.28
N LYS A 114 10.75 11.73 -2.69
CA LYS A 114 11.42 10.61 -2.01
C LYS A 114 10.96 10.57 -0.55
N ILE A 115 10.42 9.45 -0.13
CA ILE A 115 10.09 9.21 1.28
C ILE A 115 11.39 8.83 1.99
N PHE A 116 11.82 9.65 2.93
CA PHE A 116 12.92 9.32 3.83
C PHE A 116 12.31 8.86 5.14
N HIS A 117 12.55 7.60 5.51
CA HIS A 117 12.25 7.12 6.85
C HIS A 117 13.32 7.65 7.81
N ARG A 118 12.89 8.14 8.97
CA ARG A 118 13.76 8.65 10.03
C ARG A 118 14.11 7.55 11.02
#